data_AF-A0A5E4PTX3-F1
#
_entry.id   AF-A0A5E4PTX3-F1
#
_cell.length_a   1.000
_cell.length_b   1.000
_cell.length_c   1.000
_cell.angle_alpha   90.00
_cell.angle_beta   90.00
_cell.angle_gamma   90.00
#
_symmetry.space_group_name_H-M   'P 1'
#
loop_
_entity.id
_entity.type
_entity.pdbx_description
1 polymer ?
#
loop_
_entity_poly.entity_id
_entity_poly.type
_entity_poly.pdbx_seq_one_letter_code
_entity_poly.pdbx_strand_id
1 'polypeptide(L)'
;MTSRESGRVKDAEKKRVLDDASRKRRARKAIEALEQDNFHEDPHADLVMSKKVPKFADSNEKPTRKKKSKSAEYYKLRFRKTFAQLVEEDAGFRPDPPNYLTAQVPPSR
;
A
#
# COMPACT_ATOMS: atom_id res chain seq x y z
N MET A 1 -35.72 -4.33 13.44
CA MET A 1 -34.27 -4.04 13.47
C MET A 1 -33.60 -4.88 12.40
N THR A 2 -33.16 -4.28 11.29
CA THR A 2 -32.51 -4.99 10.18
C THR A 2 -30.99 -4.99 10.37
N SER A 3 -30.41 -6.14 10.67
CA SER A 3 -28.97 -6.32 10.79
C SER A 3 -28.27 -5.95 9.47
N ARG A 4 -27.42 -4.93 9.48
CA ARG A 4 -26.49 -4.61 8.37
C ARG A 4 -25.25 -5.47 8.54
N GLU A 5 -25.32 -6.71 8.11
CA GLU A 5 -24.15 -7.59 8.08
C GLU A 5 -23.32 -7.38 6.80
N SER A 6 -22.00 -7.36 6.97
CA SER A 6 -21.02 -7.18 5.89
C SER A 6 -20.99 -8.43 5.00
N GLY A 7 -21.19 -8.28 3.68
CA GLY A 7 -21.14 -9.39 2.72
C GLY A 7 -19.84 -10.20 2.78
N ARG A 8 -18.72 -9.57 3.19
CA ARG A 8 -17.43 -10.24 3.39
C ARG A 8 -17.46 -11.32 4.47
N VAL A 9 -18.30 -11.17 5.50
CA VAL A 9 -18.46 -12.15 6.58
C VAL A 9 -19.26 -13.36 6.07
N LYS A 10 -20.32 -13.12 5.29
CA LYS A 10 -21.11 -14.17 4.63
C LYS A 10 -20.31 -15.03 3.66
N ASP A 11 -19.35 -14.44 2.94
CA ASP A 11 -18.50 -15.19 2.01
C ASP A 11 -17.44 -16.05 2.73
N ALA A 12 -17.08 -15.67 3.97
CA ALA A 12 -16.16 -16.44 4.80
C ALA A 12 -16.82 -17.73 5.33
N GLU A 13 -18.09 -17.66 5.75
CA GLU A 13 -18.86 -18.80 6.27
C GLU A 13 -19.26 -19.82 5.19
N LYS A 14 -19.46 -19.38 3.95
CA LYS A 14 -19.79 -20.27 2.82
C LYS A 14 -18.59 -21.01 2.22
N LYS A 15 -17.40 -20.91 2.82
CA LYS A 15 -16.23 -21.65 2.35
C LYS A 15 -16.43 -23.14 2.61
N ARG A 16 -17.06 -23.81 1.63
CA ARG A 16 -17.12 -25.26 1.51
C ARG A 16 -15.74 -25.82 1.88
N VAL A 17 -15.68 -26.61 2.96
CA VAL A 17 -14.44 -27.23 3.42
C VAL A 17 -13.91 -28.06 2.25
N LEU A 18 -12.83 -27.58 1.65
CA LEU A 18 -12.19 -28.22 0.51
C LEU A 18 -11.26 -29.31 1.03
N ASP A 19 -11.27 -30.44 0.33
CA ASP A 19 -10.30 -31.51 0.49
C ASP A 19 -8.88 -31.00 0.27
N ASP A 20 -7.90 -31.67 0.88
CA ASP A 20 -6.51 -31.21 0.87
C ASP A 20 -5.93 -31.14 -0.55
N ALA A 21 -6.35 -32.01 -1.46
CA ALA A 21 -5.93 -31.97 -2.86
C ALA A 21 -6.43 -30.71 -3.56
N SER A 22 -7.71 -30.36 -3.40
CA SER A 22 -8.24 -29.12 -3.97
C SER A 22 -7.65 -27.87 -3.32
N ARG A 23 -7.31 -27.91 -2.02
CA ARG A 23 -6.63 -26.79 -1.33
C ARG A 23 -5.24 -26.56 -1.93
N LYS A 24 -4.46 -27.64 -2.12
CA LYS A 24 -3.14 -27.59 -2.78
C LYS A 24 -3.27 -27.09 -4.23
N ARG A 25 -4.27 -27.53 -4.99
CA ARG A 25 -4.52 -27.05 -6.36
C ARG A 25 -4.82 -25.56 -6.39
N ARG A 26 -5.65 -25.07 -5.47
CA ARG A 26 -5.98 -23.65 -5.37
C ARG A 26 -4.76 -22.81 -4.98
N ALA A 27 -3.94 -23.29 -4.05
CA ALA A 27 -2.70 -22.63 -3.66
C ALA A 27 -1.71 -22.52 -4.83
N ARG A 28 -1.50 -23.62 -5.57
CA ARG A 28 -0.64 -23.61 -6.77
C ARG A 28 -1.15 -22.64 -7.83
N LYS A 29 -2.44 -22.67 -8.14
CA LYS A 29 -3.05 -21.75 -9.11
C LYS A 29 -2.89 -20.29 -8.69
N ALA A 30 -2.96 -19.99 -7.39
CA ALA A 30 -2.74 -18.64 -6.89
C ALA A 30 -1.29 -18.20 -7.08
N ILE A 31 -0.32 -19.07 -6.82
CA ILE A 31 1.12 -18.79 -7.02
C ILE A 31 1.41 -18.57 -8.50
N GLU A 32 0.95 -19.47 -9.37
CA GLU A 32 1.15 -19.36 -10.83
C GLU A 32 0.57 -18.06 -11.39
N ALA A 33 -0.61 -17.65 -10.92
CA ALA A 33 -1.21 -16.37 -11.32
C ALA A 33 -0.37 -15.17 -10.87
N LEU A 34 0.20 -15.21 -9.66
CA LEU A 34 1.09 -14.15 -9.17
C LEU A 34 2.43 -14.12 -9.94
N GLU A 35 2.94 -15.27 -10.36
CA GLU A 35 4.15 -15.35 -11.19
C GLU A 35 3.91 -14.77 -12.59
N GLN A 36 2.78 -15.10 -13.23
CA GLN A 36 2.38 -14.52 -14.51
C GLN A 36 2.16 -13.00 -14.40
N ASP A 37 1.52 -12.54 -13.31
CA ASP A 37 1.26 -11.11 -13.08
C ASP A 37 2.54 -10.32 -12.75
N ASN A 38 3.57 -10.97 -12.20
CA ASN A 38 4.87 -10.33 -12.01
C ASN A 38 5.68 -10.27 -13.33
N PHE A 39 5.42 -11.17 -14.28
CA PHE A 39 6.10 -11.26 -15.55
C PHE A 39 5.38 -10.50 -16.67
N HIS A 40 4.98 -9.26 -16.39
CA HIS A 40 4.53 -8.35 -17.44
C HIS A 40 5.75 -7.72 -18.10
N GLU A 41 5.90 -7.96 -19.40
CA GLU A 41 6.79 -7.16 -20.25
C GLU A 41 6.43 -5.69 -20.06
N ASP A 42 7.42 -4.88 -19.67
CA ASP A 42 7.22 -3.44 -19.50
C ASP A 42 6.68 -2.89 -20.83
N PRO A 43 5.46 -2.32 -20.87
CA PRO A 43 4.90 -1.78 -22.11
C PRO A 43 5.74 -0.64 -22.69
N HIS A 44 6.76 -0.18 -21.95
CA HIS A 44 7.73 0.83 -22.35
C HIS A 44 9.17 0.31 -22.47
N ALA A 45 9.41 -1.01 -22.41
CA ALA A 45 10.74 -1.60 -22.56
C ALA A 45 11.46 -1.12 -23.84
N ASP A 46 10.72 -1.04 -24.94
CA ASP A 46 11.21 -0.56 -26.25
C ASP A 46 10.78 0.88 -26.58
N LEU A 47 10.37 1.68 -25.59
CA LEU A 47 9.88 3.03 -25.84
C LEU A 47 11.02 3.96 -26.29
N VAL A 48 11.24 4.00 -27.60
CA VAL A 48 12.09 5.00 -28.23
C VAL A 48 11.28 6.28 -28.37
N MET A 49 11.51 7.22 -27.45
CA MET A 49 10.94 8.56 -27.54
C MET A 49 11.36 9.20 -28.87
N SER A 50 10.37 9.51 -29.72
CA SER A 50 10.61 10.15 -31.02
C SER A 50 11.37 11.47 -30.82
N LYS A 51 12.56 11.59 -31.40
CA LYS A 51 13.38 12.81 -31.34
C LYS A 51 12.80 13.97 -32.17
N LYS A 52 11.69 13.74 -32.89
CA LYS A 52 10.99 14.73 -33.72
C LYS A 52 9.89 15.49 -32.95
N VAL A 53 9.79 15.30 -31.64
CA VAL A 53 8.86 16.10 -30.83
C VAL A 53 9.30 17.57 -30.88
N PRO A 54 8.40 18.51 -31.24
CA PRO A 54 8.71 19.93 -31.25
C PRO A 54 9.29 20.37 -29.91
N LYS A 55 10.54 20.83 -29.93
CA LYS A 55 11.18 21.43 -28.76
C LYS A 55 10.74 22.88 -28.71
N PHE A 56 9.62 23.15 -28.03
CA PHE A 56 9.32 24.51 -27.61
C PHE A 56 10.40 24.89 -26.61
N ALA A 57 11.21 25.90 -26.95
CA ALA A 57 12.16 26.46 -26.01
C ALA A 57 11.34 27.10 -24.88
N ASP A 58 11.25 26.42 -23.75
CA ASP A 58 10.63 26.96 -22.55
C ASP A 58 11.36 28.26 -22.19
N SER A 59 10.67 29.38 -22.39
CA SER A 59 11.05 30.68 -21.88
C SER A 59 11.31 30.56 -20.39
N ASN A 60 12.58 30.72 -20.01
CA ASN A 60 13.12 31.08 -18.70
C ASN A 60 12.14 31.13 -17.51
N GLU A 61 11.54 29.99 -17.13
CA GLU A 61 10.92 29.82 -15.82
C GLU A 61 11.52 28.59 -15.16
N LYS A 62 12.16 28.85 -14.01
CA LYS A 62 12.82 27.83 -13.18
C LYS A 62 11.82 26.70 -12.91
N PRO A 63 12.17 25.41 -13.11
CA PRO A 63 11.28 24.33 -12.78
C PRO A 63 11.09 24.30 -11.27
N THR A 64 9.97 24.87 -10.81
CA THR A 64 9.46 24.62 -9.46
C THR A 64 9.33 23.11 -9.34
N ARG A 65 10.01 22.52 -8.35
CA ARG A 65 10.03 21.08 -8.10
C ARG A 65 8.59 20.57 -8.15
N LYS A 66 8.20 19.93 -9.26
CA LYS A 66 6.88 19.31 -9.40
C LYS A 66 6.79 18.28 -8.28
N LYS A 67 6.06 18.59 -7.20
CA LYS A 67 5.74 17.63 -6.15
C LYS A 67 5.05 16.47 -6.87
N LYS A 68 5.74 15.32 -6.97
CA LYS A 68 5.15 14.08 -7.49
C LYS A 68 3.82 13.89 -6.75
N SER A 69 2.73 13.97 -7.50
CA SER A 69 1.39 13.76 -6.94
C SER A 69 1.39 12.38 -6.29
N LYS A 70 1.21 12.34 -4.98
CA LYS A 70 1.18 11.09 -4.21
C LYS A 70 -0.05 10.30 -4.70
N SER A 71 0.20 9.12 -5.26
CA SER A 71 -0.84 8.23 -5.79
C SER A 71 -1.91 7.92 -4.73
N ALA A 72 -3.13 7.59 -5.15
CA ALA A 72 -4.18 7.12 -4.25
C ALA A 72 -3.71 5.91 -3.40
N GLU A 73 -2.83 5.07 -3.95
CA GLU A 73 -2.18 3.97 -3.21
C GLU A 73 -1.31 4.48 -2.04
N TYR A 74 -0.60 5.61 -2.20
CA TYR A 74 0.17 6.20 -1.11
C TYR A 74 -0.71 6.57 0.08
N TYR A 75 -1.90 7.13 -0.17
CA TYR A 75 -2.84 7.47 0.89
C TYR A 75 -3.44 6.21 1.51
N LYS A 76 -3.82 5.20 0.72
CA LYS A 76 -4.32 3.92 1.24
C LYS A 76 -3.31 3.22 2.15
N LEU A 77 -2.02 3.20 1.79
CA LEU A 77 -0.98 2.64 2.66
C LEU A 77 -0.75 3.48 3.91
N ARG A 78 -0.71 4.82 3.77
CA ARG A 78 -0.50 5.74 4.90
C ARG A 78 -1.57 5.58 5.98
N PHE A 79 -2.82 5.35 5.61
CA PHE A 79 -3.93 5.21 6.54
C PHE A 79 -4.17 3.78 7.03
N ARG A 80 -3.33 2.81 6.62
CA ARG A 80 -3.36 1.42 7.10
C ARG A 80 -2.25 1.11 8.10
N LYS A 81 -1.67 2.13 8.71
CA LYS A 81 -0.67 1.94 9.77
C LYS A 81 -1.32 1.33 11.00
N THR A 82 -0.71 0.29 11.54
CA THR A 82 -1.09 -0.23 12.86
C THR A 82 -0.68 0.77 13.94
N PHE A 83 -1.29 0.67 15.12
CA PHE A 83 -0.92 1.54 16.25
C PHE A 83 0.58 1.47 16.55
N ALA A 84 1.18 0.28 16.53
CA ALA A 84 2.62 0.09 16.70
C ALA A 84 3.45 0.88 15.67
N GLN A 85 3.08 0.83 14.40
CA GLN A 85 3.77 1.56 13.33
C GLN A 85 3.65 3.09 13.49
N LEU A 86 2.55 3.58 14.05
CA LEU A 86 2.40 5.01 14.34
C LEU A 86 3.29 5.46 15.50
N VAL A 87 3.43 4.63 16.54
CA VAL A 87 4.31 4.90 17.69
C VAL A 87 5.79 4.89 17.26
N GLU A 88 6.20 3.94 16.43
CA GLU A 88 7.56 3.89 15.87
C GLU A 88 7.89 5.10 14.99
N GLU A 89 6.94 5.51 14.15
CA GLU A 89 7.09 6.71 13.33
C GLU A 89 7.23 7.97 14.18
N ASP A 90 6.38 8.13 15.21
CA ASP A 90 6.44 9.28 16.12
C ASP A 90 7.77 9.32 16.88
N ALA A 91 8.32 8.18 17.29
CA ALA A 91 9.64 8.11 17.93
C ALA A 91 10.78 8.63 17.03
N GLY A 92 10.66 8.46 15.70
CA GLY A 92 11.62 9.01 14.73
C GLY A 92 11.44 10.50 14.44
N PHE A 93 10.21 11.02 14.51
CA PHE A 93 9.93 12.45 14.30
C PHE A 93 10.10 13.30 15.55
N ARG A 94 9.87 12.72 16.73
CA ARG A 94 9.87 13.37 18.04
C ARG A 94 10.59 12.46 19.06
N PRO A 95 11.94 12.40 18.97
CA PRO A 95 12.71 11.56 19.88
C PRO A 95 12.70 12.09 21.32
N ASP A 96 12.50 13.40 21.50
CA ASP A 96 12.61 14.05 22.81
C ASP A 96 11.39 13.74 23.72
N PRO A 97 11.59 13.43 25.01
CA PRO A 97 10.51 13.26 25.97
C PRO A 97 9.76 14.59 26.25
N PRO A 98 8.47 14.56 26.61
CA PRO A 98 7.61 13.38 26.75
C PRO A 98 7.05 12.91 25.40
N ASN A 99 7.23 11.63 25.11
CA ASN A 99 6.70 10.94 23.93
C ASN A 99 5.94 9.68 24.35
N TYR A 100 5.34 8.97 23.39
CA TYR A 100 4.54 7.77 23.68
C TYR A 100 5.32 6.65 24.40
N LEU A 101 6.65 6.62 24.29
CA LEU A 101 7.50 5.62 24.95
C LEU A 101 7.91 6.02 26.38
N THR A 102 7.91 7.32 26.67
CA THR A 102 8.41 7.89 27.94
C THR A 102 7.30 8.42 28.84
N ALA A 103 6.07 8.49 28.36
CA ALA A 103 4.91 8.87 29.14
C ALA A 103 4.69 7.85 30.28
N GLN A 104 4.90 8.28 31.52
CA GLN A 104 4.66 7.50 32.72
C GLN A 104 3.74 8.27 33.68
N VAL A 105 2.81 7.55 34.29
CA VAL A 105 1.97 8.09 35.38
C VAL A 105 2.77 8.01 36.68
N PRO A 106 2.74 9.06 37.52
CA PRO A 106 3.39 9.02 38.83
C PRO A 106 2.79 7.91 39.71
N PRO A 107 3.57 7.35 40.65
CA PRO A 107 3.10 6.29 41.54
C PRO A 107 1.87 6.74 42.34
N SER A 108 0.94 5.81 42.58
CA SER A 108 -0.24 6.07 43.41
C SER A 108 0.18 6.50 44.81
N ARG A 109 -0.55 7.47 45.36
CA ARG A 109 -0.53 7.79 46.80
C ARG A 109 -1.36 6.77 47.57
#